data_AF-A0A2R6MYJ1-F1
#
_entry.id   AF-A0A2R6MYJ1-F1
#
_cell.length_a   1.000
_cell.length_b   1.000
_cell.length_c   1.000
_cell.angle_alpha   90.00
_cell.angle_beta   90.00
_cell.angle_gamma   90.00
#
_symmetry.space_group_name_H-M   'P 1'
#
loop_
_entity.id
_entity.type
_entity.pdbx_description
1 polymer ?
#
loop_
_entity_poly.entity_id
_entity_poly.type
_entity_poly.pdbx_seq_one_letter_code
_entity_poly.pdbx_strand_id
1 'polypeptide(L)'
;MKVVVSIGGSVLAPDLSADRVAAYARALKSVDGAGNELGVVVGGGRTAREYIGTGRELGANEIELDQLGIAATRLNARLLVAALADSAA
;
A
#
# COMPACT_ATOMS: atom_id res chain seq x y z
N MET A 1 19.90 -2.81 10.79
CA MET A 1 19.78 -1.32 10.78
C MET A 1 18.31 -0.93 10.60
N LYS A 2 17.92 0.34 10.80
CA LYS A 2 16.54 0.78 10.49
C LYS A 2 16.41 1.09 9.00
N VAL A 3 15.45 0.46 8.34
CA VAL A 3 15.20 0.61 6.89
C VAL A 3 13.73 0.94 6.67
N VAL A 4 13.45 1.93 5.82
CA VAL A 4 12.09 2.24 5.37
C VAL A 4 11.97 1.96 3.88
N VAL A 5 11.00 1.13 3.50
CA VAL A 5 10.68 0.83 2.10
C VAL A 5 9.37 1.51 1.73
N SER A 6 9.43 2.44 0.79
CA SER A 6 8.25 3.10 0.21
C SER A 6 7.88 2.39 -1.10
N ILE A 7 6.69 1.79 -1.14
CA ILE A 7 6.18 1.03 -2.28
C ILE A 7 5.08 1.84 -2.95
N GLY A 8 5.26 2.16 -4.24
CA GLY A 8 4.21 2.81 -5.02
C GLY A 8 2.96 1.92 -5.14
N GLY A 9 1.79 2.46 -4.80
CA GLY A 9 0.52 1.72 -4.92
C GLY A 9 0.22 1.27 -6.35
N SER A 10 0.62 2.05 -7.35
CA SER A 10 0.50 1.67 -8.77
C SER A 10 1.44 0.53 -9.17
N VAL A 11 2.39 0.14 -8.33
CA VAL A 11 3.31 -0.97 -8.59
C VAL A 11 2.90 -2.18 -7.77
N LEU A 12 2.52 -1.99 -6.50
CA LEU A 12 1.98 -3.07 -5.66
C LEU A 12 0.65 -3.61 -6.19
N ALA A 13 -0.27 -2.70 -6.53
CA ALA A 13 -1.64 -3.01 -6.95
C ALA A 13 -2.11 -2.15 -8.15
N PRO A 14 -1.42 -2.17 -9.30
CA PRO A 14 -2.00 -1.65 -10.56
C PRO A 14 -3.27 -2.42 -10.97
N ASP A 15 -3.31 -3.68 -10.57
CA ASP A 15 -4.40 -4.65 -10.60
C ASP A 15 -4.22 -5.58 -9.39
N LEU A 16 -5.27 -6.32 -9.00
CA LEU A 16 -5.22 -7.21 -7.84
C LEU A 16 -4.65 -8.58 -8.25
N SER A 17 -3.33 -8.71 -8.14
CA SER A 17 -2.59 -9.96 -8.37
C SER A 17 -2.01 -10.49 -7.05
N ALA A 18 -2.49 -11.66 -6.60
CA ALA A 18 -1.99 -12.30 -5.38
C ALA A 18 -0.49 -12.63 -5.48
N ASP A 19 -0.03 -13.13 -6.64
CA ASP A 19 1.38 -13.49 -6.87
C ASP A 19 2.31 -12.28 -6.74
N ARG A 20 1.88 -11.11 -7.23
CA ARG A 20 2.64 -9.87 -7.11
C ARG A 20 2.77 -9.44 -5.66
N VAL A 21 1.65 -9.40 -4.92
CA VAL A 21 1.67 -9.02 -3.50
C VAL A 21 2.52 -10.00 -2.70
N ALA A 22 2.42 -11.30 -2.97
CA ALA A 22 3.25 -12.31 -2.34
C ALA A 22 4.74 -12.16 -2.67
N ALA A 23 5.09 -11.75 -3.90
CA ALA A 23 6.47 -11.46 -4.29
C ALA A 23 7.04 -10.26 -3.50
N TYR A 24 6.27 -9.20 -3.32
CA TYR A 24 6.66 -8.07 -2.46
C TYR A 24 6.84 -8.51 -1.01
N ALA A 25 5.92 -9.31 -0.46
CA ALA A 25 6.04 -9.83 0.90
C ALA A 25 7.31 -10.67 1.09
N ARG A 26 7.66 -11.54 0.12
CA ARG A 26 8.92 -12.30 0.15
C ARG A 26 10.15 -11.41 0.10
N ALA A 27 10.15 -10.38 -0.74
CA ALA A 27 11.25 -9.43 -0.81
C ALA A 27 11.44 -8.69 0.53
N LEU A 28 10.35 -8.21 1.14
CA LEU A 28 10.39 -7.56 2.44
C LEU A 28 10.90 -8.48 3.56
N LYS A 29 10.44 -9.75 3.58
CA LYS A 29 10.95 -10.76 4.52
C LYS A 29 12.45 -11.02 4.37
N SER A 30 12.99 -10.95 3.15
CA SER A 30 14.44 -11.08 2.94
C SER A 30 15.23 -9.90 3.51
N VAL A 31 14.67 -8.68 3.45
CA VAL A 31 15.29 -7.48 4.02
C VAL A 31 15.27 -7.53 5.54
N ASP A 32 14.14 -7.92 6.13
CA ASP A 32 13.98 -8.12 7.58
C ASP A 32 14.93 -9.23 8.10
N GLY A 33 14.92 -10.39 7.43
CA GLY A 33 15.78 -11.54 7.77
C GLY A 33 17.29 -11.29 7.67
N ALA A 34 17.72 -10.19 7.04
CA ALA A 34 19.10 -9.72 7.05
C ALA A 34 19.49 -8.92 8.33
N GLY A 35 18.63 -8.90 9.35
CA GLY A 35 18.86 -8.21 10.62
C GLY A 35 18.49 -6.72 10.58
N ASN A 36 17.54 -6.34 9.73
CA ASN A 36 17.04 -4.97 9.63
C ASN A 36 15.72 -4.80 10.36
N GLU A 37 15.54 -3.66 11.02
CA GLU A 37 14.24 -3.23 11.53
C GLU A 37 13.53 -2.49 10.40
N LEU A 38 12.44 -3.07 9.90
CA LEU A 38 11.81 -2.66 8.65
C LEU A 38 10.51 -1.88 8.88
N GLY A 39 10.45 -0.66 8.33
CA GLY A 39 9.21 0.09 8.14
C GLY A 39 8.76 0.02 6.67
N VAL A 40 7.46 -0.15 6.43
CA VAL A 40 6.90 -0.22 5.08
C VAL A 40 5.79 0.79 4.90
N VAL A 41 5.83 1.56 3.81
CA VAL A 41 4.78 2.51 3.42
C VAL A 41 4.30 2.14 2.03
N VAL A 42 2.98 2.21 1.81
CA VAL A 42 2.37 1.87 0.53
C VAL A 42 1.51 3.05 0.02
N GLY A 43 1.70 3.41 -1.25
CA GLY A 43 0.89 4.44 -1.91
C GLY A 43 -0.53 3.98 -2.28
N GLY A 44 -1.41 4.93 -2.63
CA GLY A 44 -2.81 4.64 -2.96
C GLY A 44 -3.06 4.17 -4.40
N GLY A 45 -2.11 4.39 -5.31
CA GLY A 45 -2.13 3.80 -6.65
C GLY A 45 -3.31 4.26 -7.53
N ARG A 46 -3.76 3.38 -8.42
CA ARG A 46 -4.89 3.63 -9.33
C ARG A 46 -6.18 3.83 -8.54
N THR A 47 -6.43 2.98 -7.54
CA THR A 47 -7.61 3.06 -6.65
C THR A 47 -7.78 4.46 -6.06
N ALA A 48 -6.71 5.05 -5.50
CA ALA A 48 -6.80 6.42 -4.97
C ALA A 48 -7.22 7.44 -6.04
N ARG A 49 -6.61 7.39 -7.23
CA ARG A 49 -6.92 8.33 -8.31
C ARG A 49 -8.35 8.19 -8.82
N GLU A 50 -8.86 6.97 -8.94
CA GLU A 50 -10.24 6.71 -9.35
C GLU A 50 -11.23 7.23 -8.31
N TYR A 51 -11.03 6.91 -7.04
CA TYR A 51 -11.91 7.37 -5.97
C TYR A 51 -11.87 8.88 -5.79
N ILE A 52 -10.68 9.49 -5.84
CA ILE A 52 -10.53 10.95 -5.78
C ILE A 52 -11.21 11.61 -6.99
N GLY A 53 -11.01 11.07 -8.20
CA GLY A 53 -11.61 11.57 -9.43
C GLY A 53 -13.14 11.57 -9.36
N THR A 54 -13.73 10.42 -9.03
CA THR A 54 -15.18 10.27 -8.88
C THR A 54 -15.72 11.12 -7.73
N GLY A 55 -15.02 11.17 -6.59
CA GLY A 55 -15.42 12.02 -5.46
C GLY A 55 -15.47 13.50 -5.84
N ARG A 56 -14.52 13.97 -6.66
CA ARG A 56 -14.47 15.35 -7.14
C ARG A 56 -15.63 15.66 -8.07
N GLU A 57 -15.98 14.75 -8.97
CA GLU A 57 -17.15 14.89 -9.85
C GLU A 57 -18.46 14.96 -9.06
N LEU A 58 -18.52 14.32 -7.89
CA LEU A 58 -19.64 14.39 -6.95
C LEU A 58 -19.66 15.65 -6.07
N GLY A 59 -18.66 16.53 -6.22
CA GLY A 59 -18.58 17.79 -5.46
C GLY A 59 -18.00 17.67 -4.06
N ALA A 60 -17.30 16.57 -3.75
CA ALA A 60 -16.58 16.43 -2.49
C ALA A 60 -15.48 17.49 -2.34
N ASN A 61 -15.26 17.96 -1.12
CA ASN A 61 -14.20 18.92 -0.82
C ASN A 61 -12.83 18.23 -0.68
N GLU A 62 -11.74 19.00 -0.72
CA GLU A 62 -10.39 18.44 -0.71
C GLU A 62 -10.06 17.60 0.54
N ILE A 63 -10.67 17.88 1.71
CA ILE A 63 -10.48 17.06 2.92
C ILE A 63 -11.09 15.67 2.70
N GLU A 64 -12.27 15.59 2.11
CA GLU A 64 -12.93 14.32 1.80
C GLU A 64 -12.13 13.54 0.73
N LEU A 65 -11.62 14.23 -0.28
CA LEU A 65 -10.76 13.62 -1.31
C LEU A 65 -9.46 13.06 -0.73
N ASP A 66 -8.80 13.79 0.17
CA ASP A 66 -7.61 13.31 0.88
C ASP A 66 -7.92 12.07 1.72
N GLN A 67 -9.07 12.04 2.40
CA GLN A 67 -9.51 10.87 3.16
C GLN A 67 -9.73 9.65 2.25
N LEU A 68 -10.29 9.83 1.05
CA LEU A 68 -10.40 8.75 0.06
C LEU A 68 -9.01 8.25 -0.39
N GLY A 69 -8.08 9.15 -0.63
CA GLY A 69 -6.69 8.81 -0.96
C GLY A 69 -6.00 8.02 0.15
N ILE A 70 -6.16 8.45 1.41
CA ILE A 70 -5.62 7.76 2.60
C ILE A 70 -6.32 6.41 2.81
N ALA A 71 -7.62 6.29 2.55
CA ALA A 71 -8.32 5.02 2.65
C ALA A 71 -7.74 4.01 1.64
N ALA A 72 -7.45 4.45 0.41
CA ALA A 72 -6.82 3.59 -0.60
C ALA A 72 -5.38 3.18 -0.23
N THR A 73 -4.57 4.05 0.38
CA THR A 73 -3.23 3.66 0.87
C THR A 73 -3.33 2.59 1.97
N ARG A 74 -4.27 2.77 2.91
CA ARG A 74 -4.53 1.79 3.99
C ARG A 74 -5.05 0.46 3.45
N LEU A 75 -5.89 0.47 2.42
CA LEU A 75 -6.38 -0.75 1.78
C LEU A 75 -5.22 -1.55 1.17
N ASN A 76 -4.34 -0.89 0.42
CA ASN A 76 -3.16 -1.53 -0.16
C ASN A 76 -2.19 -2.04 0.92
N ALA A 77 -1.99 -1.27 2.00
CA ALA A 77 -1.17 -1.69 3.13
C ALA A 77 -1.74 -2.94 3.82
N ARG A 78 -3.06 -2.99 4.04
CA ARG A 78 -3.73 -4.17 4.63
C ARG A 78 -3.62 -5.41 3.75
N LEU A 79 -3.72 -5.24 2.43
CA LEU A 79 -3.51 -6.34 1.48
C LEU A 79 -2.07 -6.88 1.57
N LEU A 80 -1.08 -6.00 1.71
CA LEU A 80 0.31 -6.41 1.90
C LEU A 80 0.53 -7.10 3.26
N VAL A 81 -0.07 -6.57 4.34
CA VAL A 81 -0.04 -7.20 5.68
C VAL A 81 -0.61 -8.62 5.63
N ALA A 82 -1.73 -8.83 4.93
CA ALA A 82 -2.31 -10.16 4.75
C ALA A 82 -1.34 -11.15 4.07
N ALA A 83 -0.47 -10.67 3.17
CA ALA A 83 0.57 -11.49 2.54
C ALA A 83 1.83 -11.67 3.43
N LEU A 84 2.06 -10.77 4.39
CA LEU A 84 3.17 -10.88 5.33
C LEU A 84 2.89 -11.89 6.47
N ALA A 85 1.62 -12.22 6.73
CA ALA A 85 1.19 -13.12 7.82
C ALA A 85 1.72 -12.62 9.19
N ASP A 86 2.04 -13.52 10.14
CA ASP A 86 2.49 -13.21 11.52
C ASP A 86 3.73 -12.30 11.63
N SER A 87 4.38 -11.95 10.51
CA SER A 87 5.54 -11.06 10.44
C SER A 87 5.19 -9.56 10.43
N ALA A 88 3.91 -9.20 10.40
CA ALA A 88 3.46 -7.80 10.38
C ALA A 88 2.45 -7.52 11.50
N ALA A 89 2.71 -6.48 12.29
CA ALA A 89 1.83 -5.97 13.35
C ALA A 89 1.16 -4.66 12.93
#